data_AF-A0A849S217-F1
#
_entry.id   AF-A0A849S217-F1
#
_cell.length_a   1.000
_cell.length_b   1.000
_cell.length_c   1.000
_cell.angle_alpha   90.00
_cell.angle_beta   90.00
_cell.angle_gamma   90.00
#
_symmetry.space_group_name_H-M   'P 1'
#
loop_
_entity.id
_entity.type
_entity.pdbx_description
1 polymer ?
#
loop_
_entity_poly.entity_id
_entity_poly.type
_entity_poly.pdbx_seq_one_letter_code
_entity_poly.pdbx_strand_id
1 'polypeptide(L)'
;MTEKSLTMPAAKRVGPDDVPPVTVNGVRYEAVHWGRRRGLEQNGGYIAAIDSASGNELWLAKIYTIEYNPKLETDVQDLFIQTMLVADDNKTLKITDEDGREFTLDLATHTVTAH
;
A
#
# COMPACT_ATOMS: atom_id res chain seq x y z
N MET A 1 -1.89 -47.17 13.02
CA MET A 1 -2.06 -45.81 13.56
C MET A 1 -0.71 -45.10 13.52
N THR A 2 -0.49 -44.23 12.54
CA THR A 2 0.30 -43.00 12.72
C THR A 2 -0.05 -42.08 11.54
N GLU A 3 -0.87 -41.07 11.81
CA GLU A 3 -1.18 -40.02 10.87
C GLU A 3 0.10 -39.21 10.60
N LYS A 4 0.58 -39.20 9.36
CA LYS A 4 1.55 -38.20 8.92
C LYS A 4 0.79 -36.88 8.77
N SER A 5 0.96 -35.99 9.73
CA SER A 5 0.50 -34.61 9.64
C SER A 5 1.08 -33.97 8.37
N LEU A 6 0.23 -33.74 7.36
CA LEU A 6 0.55 -32.85 6.25
C LEU A 6 0.59 -31.42 6.82
N THR A 7 1.78 -30.92 7.11
CA THR A 7 2.02 -29.47 7.07
C THR A 7 1.81 -29.05 5.62
N MET A 8 0.68 -28.40 5.35
CA MET A 8 0.50 -27.71 4.08
C MET A 8 1.39 -26.47 4.10
N PRO A 9 2.25 -26.25 3.10
CA PRO A 9 2.97 -24.98 3.00
C PRO A 9 1.96 -23.85 2.90
N ALA A 10 2.21 -22.74 3.61
CA ALA A 10 1.36 -21.56 3.59
C ALA A 10 1.04 -21.18 2.14
N ALA A 11 -0.24 -21.03 1.82
CA ALA A 11 -0.66 -20.56 0.51
C ALA A 11 -0.08 -19.17 0.31
N LYS A 12 0.88 -19.04 -0.61
CA LYS A 12 1.47 -17.77 -1.01
C LYS A 12 0.33 -16.79 -1.30
N ARG A 13 0.24 -15.68 -0.55
CA ARG A 13 -0.82 -14.69 -0.75
C ARG A 13 -0.78 -14.22 -2.21
N VAL A 14 -1.90 -14.35 -2.91
CA VAL A 14 -2.15 -13.56 -4.11
C VAL A 14 -2.25 -12.12 -3.62
N GLY A 15 -1.51 -11.19 -4.23
CA GLY A 15 -1.59 -9.78 -3.84
C GLY A 15 -3.03 -9.27 -3.88
N PRO A 16 -3.31 -8.13 -3.22
CA PRO A 16 -4.65 -7.54 -3.20
C PRO A 16 -5.14 -7.26 -4.63
N ASP A 17 -6.46 -7.11 -4.77
CA ASP A 17 -7.06 -6.54 -5.98
C ASP A 17 -6.38 -5.22 -6.32
N ASP A 18 -6.21 -4.95 -7.62
CA ASP A 18 -5.49 -3.77 -8.11
C ASP A 18 -6.24 -2.51 -7.65
N VAL A 19 -5.70 -1.76 -6.68
CA VAL A 19 -6.29 -0.50 -6.21
C VAL A 19 -6.23 0.51 -7.36
N PRO A 20 -7.38 1.00 -7.88
CA PRO A 20 -7.36 1.87 -9.04
C PRO A 20 -6.54 3.14 -8.78
N PRO A 21 -5.70 3.57 -9.74
CA PRO A 21 -5.00 4.82 -9.62
C PRO A 21 -5.96 6.00 -9.59
N VAL A 22 -5.63 7.02 -8.80
CA VAL A 22 -6.37 8.28 -8.73
C VAL A 22 -5.59 9.34 -9.47
N THR A 23 -6.21 10.10 -10.38
CA THR A 23 -5.54 11.18 -11.11
C THR A 23 -6.11 12.53 -10.73
N VAL A 24 -5.23 13.45 -10.30
CA VAL A 24 -5.60 14.82 -9.93
C VAL A 24 -4.57 15.78 -10.53
N ASN A 25 -5.03 16.81 -11.25
CA ASN A 25 -4.18 17.87 -11.82
C ASN A 25 -2.97 17.36 -12.63
N GLY A 26 -3.15 16.27 -13.39
CA GLY A 26 -2.08 15.70 -14.21
C GLY A 26 -1.10 14.81 -13.45
N VAL A 27 -1.31 14.54 -12.16
CA VAL A 27 -0.54 13.58 -11.37
C VAL A 27 -1.41 12.37 -11.08
N ARG A 28 -0.89 11.18 -11.40
CA ARG A 28 -1.51 9.88 -11.13
C ARG A 28 -0.89 9.29 -9.87
N TYR A 29 -1.72 8.95 -8.91
CA TYR A 29 -1.35 8.33 -7.64
C TYR A 29 -1.65 6.84 -7.71
N GLU A 30 -0.66 6.03 -7.36
CA GLU A 30 -0.72 4.56 -7.42
C GLU A 30 -0.31 3.96 -6.09
N ALA A 31 -1.06 2.96 -5.62
CA ALA A 31 -0.66 2.16 -4.48
C ALA A 31 0.53 1.26 -4.87
N VAL A 32 1.61 1.31 -4.09
CA VAL A 32 2.80 0.49 -4.33
C VAL A 32 2.70 -0.78 -3.50
N HIS A 33 2.13 -1.83 -4.08
CA HIS A 33 1.95 -3.11 -3.39
C HIS A 33 3.28 -3.78 -3.05
N TRP A 34 4.18 -3.91 -4.01
CA TRP A 34 5.41 -4.70 -3.84
C TRP A 34 6.64 -3.84 -3.55
N GLY A 35 6.57 -3.04 -2.48
CA GLY A 35 7.63 -2.10 -2.10
C GLY A 35 9.01 -2.75 -1.94
N ARG A 36 9.10 -3.97 -1.40
CA ARG A 36 10.40 -4.66 -1.25
C ARG A 36 11.09 -4.96 -2.59
N ARG A 37 10.33 -5.17 -3.68
CA ARG A 37 10.93 -5.34 -5.03
C ARG A 37 11.57 -4.06 -5.56
N ARG A 38 11.17 -2.91 -5.02
CA ARG A 38 11.76 -1.60 -5.26
C ARG A 38 12.86 -1.23 -4.26
N GLY A 39 13.21 -2.15 -3.34
CA GLY A 39 14.18 -1.88 -2.27
C GLY A 39 13.62 -1.13 -1.06
N LEU A 40 12.30 -1.03 -0.90
CA LEU A 40 11.67 -0.42 0.27
C LEU A 40 11.60 -1.39 1.47
N GLU A 41 11.33 -0.85 2.65
CA GLU A 41 11.34 -1.57 3.93
C GLU A 41 10.23 -2.63 4.07
N GLN A 42 9.11 -2.44 3.37
CA GLN A 42 7.90 -3.25 3.50
C GLN A 42 7.18 -3.40 2.16
N ASN A 43 6.27 -4.37 2.06
CA ASN A 43 5.26 -4.39 1.02
C ASN A 43 3.99 -3.67 1.54
N GLY A 44 3.27 -3.00 0.65
CA GLY A 44 2.12 -2.17 1.02
C GLY A 44 2.50 -0.90 1.80
N GLY A 45 1.51 -0.05 2.06
CA GLY A 45 1.68 1.18 2.83
C GLY A 45 2.46 2.29 2.14
N TYR A 46 2.59 2.25 0.81
CA TYR A 46 3.22 3.31 0.03
C TYR A 46 2.33 3.76 -1.13
N ILE A 47 2.43 5.04 -1.47
CA ILE A 47 1.81 5.63 -2.67
C ILE A 47 2.90 6.31 -3.50
N ALA A 48 2.93 6.02 -4.80
CA ALA A 48 3.76 6.73 -5.76
C ALA A 48 2.93 7.81 -6.46
N ALA A 49 3.49 9.00 -6.61
CA ALA A 49 2.97 10.04 -7.47
C ALA A 49 3.72 10.04 -8.80
N ILE A 50 2.98 9.96 -9.89
CA ILE A 50 3.51 9.78 -11.24
C ILE A 50 2.97 10.90 -12.11
N ASP A 51 3.85 11.59 -12.84
CA ASP A 51 3.42 12.52 -13.88
C ASP A 51 2.63 11.75 -14.95
N SER A 52 1.36 12.10 -15.12
CA SER A 52 0.45 11.32 -15.98
C SER A 52 0.81 11.39 -17.47
N ALA A 53 1.54 12.44 -17.89
CA ALA A 53 1.91 12.66 -19.28
C ALA A 53 3.18 11.87 -19.66
N SER A 54 4.21 11.91 -18.82
CA SER A 54 5.50 11.28 -19.07
C SER A 54 5.64 9.89 -18.46
N GLY A 55 4.84 9.55 -17.45
CA GLY A 55 4.98 8.32 -16.68
C GLY A 55 6.13 8.33 -15.67
N ASN A 56 6.80 9.48 -15.49
CA ASN A 56 7.88 9.60 -14.53
C ASN A 56 7.34 9.65 -13.09
N GLU A 57 7.94 8.88 -12.19
CA GLU A 57 7.68 9.03 -10.76
C GLU A 57 8.21 10.39 -10.28
N LEU A 58 7.34 11.17 -9.67
CA LEU A 58 7.65 12.47 -9.07
C LEU A 58 8.13 12.32 -7.64
N TRP A 59 7.45 11.48 -6.86
CA TRP A 59 7.79 11.19 -5.47
C TRP A 59 7.09 9.92 -4.98
N LEU A 60 7.54 9.45 -3.82
CA LEU A 60 6.99 8.30 -3.11
C LEU A 60 6.69 8.70 -1.66
N ALA A 61 5.49 8.38 -1.16
CA ALA A 61 5.08 8.62 0.22
C ALA A 61 4.84 7.30 0.96
N LYS A 62 5.36 7.19 2.19
CA LYS A 62 5.02 6.11 3.13
C LYS A 62 3.79 6.53 3.93
N ILE A 63 2.69 5.78 3.79
CA ILE A 63 1.41 6.09 4.43
C ILE A 63 1.36 5.51 5.84
N TYR A 64 1.86 4.29 6.02
CA TYR A 64 1.94 3.66 7.32
C TYR A 64 3.12 2.69 7.39
N THR A 65 3.61 2.46 8.60
CA THR A 65 4.59 1.42 8.89
C THR A 65 3.88 0.13 9.28
N ILE A 66 4.39 -1.00 8.77
CA ILE A 66 3.99 -2.33 9.22
C ILE A 66 4.97 -2.79 10.29
N GLU A 67 4.45 -3.08 11.47
CA GLU A 67 5.24 -3.64 12.58
C GLU A 67 5.32 -5.16 12.44
N TYR A 68 6.41 -5.64 11.85
CA TYR A 68 6.62 -7.07 11.62
C TYR A 68 7.07 -7.78 12.91
N ASN A 69 6.37 -8.86 13.25
CA ASN A 69 6.82 -9.80 14.25
C ASN A 69 7.91 -10.72 13.66
N PRO A 70 9.15 -10.72 14.21
CA PRO A 70 10.25 -11.53 13.68
C PRO A 70 10.06 -13.04 13.86
N LYS A 71 9.06 -13.47 14.64
CA LYS A 71 8.72 -14.89 14.85
C LYS A 71 7.75 -15.43 13.79
N LEU A 72 7.22 -14.59 12.92
CA LEU A 72 6.27 -14.96 11.87
C LEU A 72 6.88 -14.73 10.49
N GLU A 73 6.39 -15.44 9.48
CA GLU A 73 6.79 -15.21 8.09
C GLU A 73 6.43 -13.77 7.67
N THR A 74 7.28 -13.13 6.87
CA THR A 74 7.10 -11.71 6.54
C THR A 74 5.90 -11.48 5.62
N ASP A 75 5.70 -12.34 4.63
CA ASP A 75 4.67 -12.19 3.60
C ASP A 75 3.25 -12.38 4.14
N VAL A 76 3.07 -13.19 5.19
CA VAL A 76 1.76 -13.33 5.84
C VAL A 76 1.35 -12.08 6.62
N GLN A 77 2.30 -11.19 6.92
CA GLN A 77 2.11 -9.97 7.69
C GLN A 77 2.01 -8.71 6.80
N ASP A 78 2.19 -8.83 5.49
CA ASP A 78 2.06 -7.70 4.58
C ASP A 78 0.63 -7.15 4.62
N LEU A 79 0.53 -5.81 4.66
CA LEU A 79 -0.74 -5.11 4.81
C LEU A 79 -0.88 -4.05 3.73
N PHE A 80 -1.87 -4.23 2.86
CA PHE A 80 -1.99 -3.43 1.67
C PHE A 80 -3.02 -2.30 1.80
N ILE A 81 -2.85 -1.28 0.96
CA ILE A 81 -3.90 -0.29 0.77
C ILE A 81 -5.06 -1.02 0.09
N GLN A 82 -6.27 -0.85 0.63
CA GLN A 82 -7.49 -1.43 0.09
C GLN A 82 -8.27 -0.41 -0.74
N THR A 83 -8.34 0.84 -0.28
CA THR A 83 -9.02 1.91 -1.02
C THR A 83 -8.19 3.18 -1.05
N MET A 84 -8.34 3.92 -2.15
CA MET A 84 -7.73 5.23 -2.35
C MET A 84 -8.72 6.11 -3.11
N LEU A 85 -9.11 7.23 -2.53
CA LEU A 85 -10.11 8.14 -3.07
C LEU A 85 -9.62 9.58 -2.96
N VAL A 86 -9.94 10.41 -3.95
CA VAL A 86 -9.75 11.86 -3.82
C VAL A 86 -10.84 12.44 -2.91
N ALA A 87 -10.45 13.31 -1.98
CA ALA A 87 -11.41 14.10 -1.22
C ALA A 87 -12.01 15.23 -2.09
N ASP A 88 -13.14 15.78 -1.65
CA ASP A 88 -13.87 16.81 -2.41
C ASP A 88 -13.05 18.09 -2.67
N ASP A 89 -11.98 18.30 -1.89
CA ASP A 89 -11.07 19.43 -2.05
C ASP A 89 -10.07 19.28 -3.20
N ASN A 90 -9.97 18.10 -3.83
CA ASN A 90 -8.95 17.73 -4.82
C ASN A 90 -7.50 17.98 -4.37
N LYS A 91 -7.26 18.01 -3.07
CA LYS A 91 -5.95 18.25 -2.43
C LYS A 91 -5.55 17.12 -1.50
N THR A 92 -6.48 16.27 -1.13
CA THR A 92 -6.26 15.20 -0.17
C THR A 92 -6.65 13.86 -0.76
N LEU A 93 -5.85 12.82 -0.53
CA LEU A 93 -6.27 11.43 -0.72
C LEU A 93 -6.75 10.84 0.59
N LYS A 94 -7.92 10.20 0.58
CA LYS A 94 -8.44 9.35 1.65
C LYS A 94 -8.04 7.91 1.33
N ILE A 95 -7.41 7.25 2.29
CA ILE A 95 -6.77 5.95 2.11
C ILE A 95 -7.25 5.03 3.23
N THR A 96 -7.63 3.82 2.88
CA THR A 96 -7.97 2.76 3.85
C THR A 96 -7.15 1.53 3.53
N ASP A 97 -6.59 0.88 4.55
CA ASP A 97 -5.89 -0.39 4.39
C ASP A 97 -6.79 -1.61 4.66
N GLU A 98 -6.26 -2.83 4.49
CA GLU A 98 -7.03 -4.07 4.69
C GLU A 98 -7.49 -4.28 6.15
N ASP A 99 -6.87 -3.60 7.13
CA ASP A 99 -7.26 -3.63 8.55
C ASP A 99 -8.35 -2.58 8.86
N GLY A 100 -8.77 -1.80 7.87
CA GLY A 100 -9.77 -0.74 8.03
C GLY A 100 -9.23 0.54 8.68
N ARG A 101 -7.91 0.69 8.80
CA ARG A 101 -7.29 1.92 9.32
C ARG A 101 -7.40 3.01 8.27
N GLU A 102 -7.73 4.22 8.70
CA GLU A 102 -7.95 5.36 7.82
C GLU A 102 -6.80 6.35 7.89
N PHE A 103 -6.40 6.84 6.71
CA PHE A 103 -5.32 7.81 6.56
C PHE A 103 -5.72 8.88 5.55
N THR A 104 -5.12 10.05 5.72
CA THR A 104 -5.19 11.13 4.73
C THR A 104 -3.79 11.55 4.30
N LEU A 105 -3.60 11.76 3.00
CA LEU A 105 -2.37 12.30 2.41
C LEU A 105 -2.67 13.65 1.76
N ASP A 106 -2.04 14.72 2.25
CA ASP A 106 -2.06 16.04 1.61
C ASP A 106 -1.13 16.05 0.39
N LEU A 107 -1.67 16.35 -0.78
CA LEU A 107 -0.97 16.23 -2.07
C LEU A 107 0.05 17.35 -2.32
N ALA A 108 -0.01 18.46 -1.58
CA ALA A 108 0.91 19.59 -1.76
C ALA A 108 2.12 19.48 -0.83
N THR A 109 1.90 18.98 0.38
CA THR A 109 2.92 18.88 1.45
C THR A 109 3.44 17.47 1.66
N HIS A 110 2.73 16.47 1.11
CA HIS A 110 2.96 15.04 1.30
C HIS A 110 2.83 14.61 2.77
N THR A 111 2.12 15.40 3.58
CA THR A 111 1.86 15.10 4.99
C THR A 111 0.84 13.98 5.09
N VAL A 112 1.14 12.97 5.90
CA VAL A 112 0.24 11.87 6.21
C VAL A 112 -0.31 12.04 7.62
N THR A 113 -1.63 11.87 7.75
CA THR A 113 -2.33 11.87 9.03
C THR A 113 -3.12 10.56 9.18
N ALA A 114 -2.96 9.89 10.31
CA ALA A 114 -3.77 8.73 10.71
C ALA A 114 -4.96 9.18 11.54
N HIS A 115 -6.08 8.45 11.44
CA HIS A 115 -7.34 8.73 12.15
C HIS A 115 -7.71 7.63 13.14
#